data_AF-A0A3L7A5E9-F1
#
_entry.id   AF-A0A3L7A5E9-F1
#
_cell.length_a   1.000
_cell.length_b   1.000
_cell.length_c   1.000
_cell.angle_alpha   90.00
_cell.angle_beta   90.00
_cell.angle_gamma   90.00
#
_symmetry.space_group_name_H-M   'P 1'
#
loop_
_entity.id
_entity.type
_entity.pdbx_description
1 polymer ?
#
loop_
_entity_poly.entity_id
_entity_poly.type
_entity_poly.pdbx_seq_one_letter_code
_entity_poly.pdbx_strand_id
1 'polypeptide(L)'
;MTRTRETVWRRYWPLIVIAFPVGFVVGGIYGLVTVGVANSAQLVPTFVGFGFGGMLFAIPGVLGAFLAVLAGDRWLRRSLSVRVVCAALGAFLGVTLALLVLDIVLAVQHEGQDFSIGTILFVVMPVAGVPAAVVAGGAVIAWEWRRKPRETRP
;
A
#
# COMPACT_ATOMS: atom_id res chain seq x y z
N MET A 1 -14.37 -16.93 -30.50
CA MET A 1 -13.32 -16.67 -29.49
C MET A 1 -13.96 -15.99 -28.28
N THR A 2 -14.34 -16.78 -27.28
CA THR A 2 -14.83 -16.29 -25.99
C THR A 2 -13.68 -15.61 -25.26
N ARG A 3 -13.58 -14.27 -25.34
CA ARG A 3 -12.80 -13.49 -24.37
C ARG A 3 -13.40 -13.80 -23.00
N THR A 4 -12.84 -14.78 -22.30
CA THR A 4 -13.09 -14.98 -20.87
C THR A 4 -12.95 -13.62 -20.22
N ARG A 5 -14.05 -13.08 -19.70
CA ARG A 5 -14.03 -11.84 -18.90
C ARG A 5 -13.04 -12.09 -17.78
N GLU A 6 -11.80 -11.64 -17.93
CA GLU A 6 -10.86 -11.68 -16.83
C GLU A 6 -11.50 -10.90 -15.69
N THR A 7 -11.74 -11.62 -14.60
CA THR A 7 -12.29 -11.01 -13.40
C THR A 7 -11.33 -9.93 -12.92
N VAL A 8 -11.87 -8.85 -12.36
CA VAL A 8 -11.09 -7.76 -11.76
C VAL A 8 -10.03 -8.33 -10.81
N TRP A 9 -10.35 -9.41 -10.09
CA TRP A 9 -9.42 -10.16 -9.26
C TRP A 9 -8.17 -10.65 -10.02
N ARG A 10 -8.34 -11.31 -11.17
CA ARG A 10 -7.23 -11.78 -12.02
C ARG A 10 -6.44 -10.63 -12.66
N ARG A 11 -7.03 -9.45 -12.75
CA ARG A 11 -6.36 -8.25 -13.26
C ARG A 11 -5.52 -7.56 -12.19
N TYR A 12 -5.90 -7.62 -10.92
CA TYR A 12 -5.25 -6.85 -9.86
C TYR A 12 -4.60 -7.70 -8.76
N TRP A 13 -4.61 -9.04 -8.88
CA TRP A 13 -3.83 -9.92 -8.00
C TRP A 13 -2.33 -9.56 -7.85
N PRO A 14 -1.62 -8.97 -8.84
CA PRO A 14 -0.20 -8.62 -8.65
C PRO A 14 0.00 -7.49 -7.65
N LEU A 15 -1.01 -6.61 -7.45
CA LEU A 15 -0.97 -5.61 -6.37
C LEU A 15 -0.83 -6.30 -5.02
N ILE A 16 -1.61 -7.37 -4.81
CA ILE A 16 -1.59 -8.13 -3.57
C ILE A 16 -0.20 -8.76 -3.39
N VAL A 17 0.31 -9.43 -4.42
CA VAL A 17 1.59 -10.15 -4.34
C VAL A 17 2.78 -9.23 -4.13
N ILE A 18 2.78 -8.04 -4.71
CA ILE A 18 3.89 -7.08 -4.57
C ILE A 18 3.77 -6.29 -3.27
N ALA A 19 2.56 -5.99 -2.81
CA ALA A 19 2.35 -5.16 -1.63
C ALA A 19 2.86 -5.83 -0.34
N PHE A 20 2.74 -7.16 -0.19
CA PHE A 20 3.21 -7.84 1.02
C PHE A 20 4.74 -7.81 1.20
N PRO A 21 5.57 -8.23 0.21
CA PRO A 21 7.03 -8.13 0.31
C PRO A 21 7.49 -6.68 0.47
N VAL A 22 6.87 -5.74 -0.27
CA VAL A 22 7.25 -4.33 -0.16
C VAL A 22 6.88 -3.76 1.21
N GLY A 23 5.68 -4.06 1.71
CA GLY A 23 5.26 -3.69 3.06
C GLY A 23 6.20 -4.25 4.12
N PHE A 24 6.64 -5.50 3.97
CA PHE A 24 7.63 -6.11 4.86
C PHE A 24 8.98 -5.38 4.85
N VAL A 25 9.52 -5.11 3.66
CA VAL A 25 10.81 -4.43 3.53
C VAL A 25 10.72 -3.00 4.06
N VAL A 26 9.67 -2.25 3.71
CA VAL A 26 9.46 -0.87 4.16
C VAL A 26 9.28 -0.81 5.67
N GLY A 27 8.45 -1.70 6.23
CA GLY A 27 8.25 -1.83 7.67
C GLY A 27 9.57 -2.16 8.40
N GLY A 28 10.32 -3.14 7.90
CA GLY A 28 11.59 -3.54 8.49
C GLY A 28 12.63 -2.41 8.46
N ILE A 29 12.77 -1.69 7.35
CA ILE A 29 13.66 -0.52 7.24
C ILE A 29 13.21 0.57 8.22
N TYR A 30 11.91 0.86 8.29
CA TYR A 30 11.36 1.84 9.21
C TYR A 30 11.70 1.49 10.68
N GLY A 31 11.55 0.22 11.07
CA GLY A 31 11.93 -0.26 12.40
C GLY A 31 13.42 -0.04 12.71
N LEU A 32 14.30 -0.35 11.75
CA LEU A 32 15.73 -0.14 11.91
C LEU A 32 16.11 1.34 12.09
N VAL A 33 15.47 2.23 11.34
CA VAL A 33 15.72 3.68 11.40
C VAL A 33 15.18 4.30 12.69
N THR A 34 14.02 3.83 13.17
CA THR A 34 13.30 4.47 14.29
C THR A 34 13.74 3.95 15.66
N VAL A 35 13.92 2.65 15.81
CA VAL A 35 14.24 2.05 17.11
C VAL A 35 15.71 2.24 17.46
N GLY A 36 16.57 2.36 16.45
CA GLY A 36 18.02 2.44 16.64
C GLY A 36 18.56 1.11 17.16
N VAL A 37 19.38 0.43 16.36
CA VAL A 37 19.89 -0.89 16.73
C VAL A 37 21.27 -0.76 17.38
N ALA A 38 21.36 -1.11 18.66
CA ALA A 38 22.58 -0.98 19.45
C ALA A 38 23.61 -2.10 19.18
N ASN A 39 23.15 -3.27 18.71
CA ASN A 39 24.01 -4.41 18.38
C ASN A 39 23.47 -5.17 17.16
N SER A 40 24.37 -5.65 16.31
CA SER A 40 24.10 -6.53 15.17
C SER A 40 23.11 -7.69 15.45
N ALA A 41 23.14 -8.28 16.65
CA ALA A 41 22.22 -9.36 17.04
C ALA A 41 20.73 -8.94 17.05
N GLN A 42 20.45 -7.64 17.20
CA GLN A 42 19.10 -7.08 17.20
C GLN A 42 18.62 -6.65 15.81
N LEU A 43 19.49 -6.61 14.79
CA LEU A 43 19.13 -6.15 13.44
C LEU A 43 18.02 -7.01 12.84
N VAL A 44 18.23 -8.33 12.82
CA VAL A 44 17.29 -9.29 12.23
C VAL A 44 15.94 -9.31 12.96
N PRO A 45 15.87 -9.48 14.30
CA PRO A 45 14.57 -9.51 14.99
C PRO A 45 13.83 -8.17 14.89
N THR A 46 14.52 -7.02 14.94
CA THR A 46 13.88 -5.71 14.73
C THR A 46 13.33 -5.57 13.31
N PHE A 47 14.13 -5.91 12.30
CA PHE A 47 13.69 -5.86 10.91
C PHE A 47 12.49 -6.78 10.65
N VAL A 48 12.52 -8.01 11.18
CA VAL A 48 11.44 -8.97 11.01
C VAL A 48 10.18 -8.52 11.76
N GLY A 49 10.30 -8.06 13.00
CA GLY A 49 9.16 -7.61 13.81
C GLY A 49 8.43 -6.43 13.17
N PHE A 50 9.17 -5.39 12.81
CA PHE A 50 8.60 -4.24 12.12
C PHE A 50 8.19 -4.56 10.68
N GLY A 51 8.86 -5.50 10.02
CA GLY A 51 8.46 -5.99 8.70
C GLY A 51 7.09 -6.65 8.74
N PHE A 52 6.81 -7.50 9.73
CA PHE A 52 5.45 -8.04 9.92
C PHE A 52 4.43 -6.94 10.19
N GLY A 53 4.79 -5.91 10.97
CA GLY A 53 3.97 -4.71 11.12
C GLY A 53 3.67 -4.04 9.78
N GLY A 54 4.68 -3.84 8.93
CA GLY A 54 4.53 -3.28 7.59
C GLY A 54 3.67 -4.12 6.66
N MET A 55 3.69 -5.45 6.77
CA MET A 55 2.77 -6.34 6.04
C MET A 55 1.31 -6.10 6.44
N LEU A 56 1.02 -5.85 7.72
CA LEU A 56 -0.35 -5.57 8.17
C LEU A 56 -0.88 -4.26 7.56
N PHE A 57 -0.02 -3.24 7.42
CA PHE A 57 -0.39 -1.98 6.76
C PHE A 57 -0.54 -2.10 5.23
N ALA A 58 0.02 -3.15 4.61
CA ALA A 58 -0.19 -3.40 3.19
C ALA A 58 -1.64 -3.80 2.88
N ILE A 59 -2.34 -4.47 3.80
CA ILE A 59 -3.73 -4.93 3.63
C ILE A 59 -4.69 -3.77 3.33
N PRO A 60 -4.80 -2.72 4.16
CA PRO A 60 -5.71 -1.61 3.89
C PRO A 60 -5.30 -0.81 2.65
N GLY A 61 -4.01 -0.70 2.33
CA GLY A 61 -3.54 -0.09 1.09
C GLY A 61 -3.97 -0.86 -0.16
N VAL A 62 -3.85 -2.18 -0.13
CA VAL A 62 -4.32 -3.06 -1.21
C VAL A 62 -5.83 -2.99 -1.37
N LEU A 63 -6.58 -3.04 -0.27
CA LEU A 63 -8.04 -2.95 -0.28
C LEU A 63 -8.50 -1.59 -0.83
N GLY A 64 -7.91 -0.49 -0.36
CA GLY A 64 -8.23 0.85 -0.83
C GLY A 64 -7.92 1.01 -2.32
N ALA A 65 -6.75 0.55 -2.79
CA ALA A 65 -6.40 0.56 -4.20
C ALA A 65 -7.39 -0.25 -5.05
N PHE A 66 -7.74 -1.45 -4.60
CA PHE A 66 -8.68 -2.33 -5.30
C PHE A 66 -10.06 -1.71 -5.41
N LEU A 67 -10.60 -1.16 -4.32
CA LEU A 67 -11.91 -0.50 -4.31
C LEU A 67 -11.93 0.75 -5.20
N ALA A 68 -10.88 1.58 -5.14
CA ALA A 68 -10.78 2.79 -5.95
C ALA A 68 -10.67 2.45 -7.45
N VAL A 69 -9.93 1.40 -7.81
CA VAL A 69 -9.84 0.94 -9.20
C VAL A 69 -11.13 0.28 -9.66
N LEU A 70 -11.81 -0.50 -8.81
CA LEU A 70 -13.11 -1.10 -9.12
C LEU A 70 -14.17 -0.03 -9.37
N ALA A 71 -14.21 1.01 -8.52
CA ALA A 71 -15.08 2.16 -8.70
C ALA A 71 -14.71 2.92 -9.99
N GLY A 72 -13.42 3.17 -10.22
CA GLY A 72 -12.91 3.81 -11.44
C GLY A 72 -13.28 3.07 -12.73
N ASP A 73 -13.16 1.74 -12.74
CA ASP A 73 -13.47 0.91 -13.90
C ASP A 73 -14.99 0.80 -14.16
N ARG A 74 -15.81 0.74 -13.10
CA ARG A 74 -17.28 0.70 -13.24
C ARG A 74 -17.86 2.01 -13.75
N TRP A 75 -17.33 3.14 -13.30
CA TRP A 75 -17.95 4.43 -13.53
C TRP A 75 -17.32 5.25 -14.66
N LEU A 76 -16.03 5.06 -14.97
CA LEU A 76 -15.32 6.02 -15.81
C LEU A 76 -14.77 5.49 -17.14
N ARG A 77 -14.73 4.18 -17.43
CA ARG A 77 -14.14 3.62 -18.68
C ARG A 77 -12.81 4.29 -19.07
N ARG A 78 -11.93 4.54 -18.11
CA ARG A 78 -10.83 5.52 -18.28
C ARG A 78 -9.46 4.90 -18.62
N SER A 79 -8.61 5.76 -19.17
CA SER A 79 -7.22 5.52 -19.59
C SER A 79 -6.33 4.98 -18.46
N LEU A 80 -5.17 4.40 -18.83
CA LEU A 80 -4.18 3.87 -17.89
C LEU A 80 -3.84 4.87 -16.77
N SER A 81 -3.63 6.15 -17.12
CA SER A 81 -3.26 7.19 -16.17
C SER A 81 -4.28 7.34 -15.03
N VAL A 82 -5.56 7.19 -15.34
CA VAL A 82 -6.61 7.32 -14.31
C VAL A 82 -6.63 6.10 -13.41
N ARG A 83 -6.44 4.89 -13.95
CA ARG A 83 -6.34 3.67 -13.12
C ARG A 83 -5.17 3.76 -12.14
N VAL A 84 -4.04 4.31 -12.58
CA VAL A 84 -2.87 4.56 -11.74
C VAL A 84 -3.19 5.57 -10.65
N VAL A 85 -3.80 6.71 -11.00
CA VAL A 85 -4.20 7.73 -10.01
C VAL A 85 -5.23 7.19 -9.01
N CYS A 86 -6.24 6.46 -9.48
CA CYS A 86 -7.23 5.83 -8.60
C CYS A 86 -6.59 4.80 -7.67
N ALA A 87 -5.69 3.94 -8.17
CA ALA A 87 -4.97 2.98 -7.34
C ALA A 87 -4.10 3.67 -6.28
N ALA A 88 -3.37 4.71 -6.68
CA ALA A 88 -2.50 5.49 -5.80
C ALA A 88 -3.30 6.19 -4.70
N LEU A 89 -4.39 6.89 -5.06
CA LEU A 89 -5.29 7.54 -4.11
C LEU A 89 -5.99 6.55 -3.19
N GLY A 90 -6.45 5.42 -3.75
CA GLY A 90 -7.06 4.34 -2.98
C GLY A 90 -6.10 3.76 -1.94
N ALA A 91 -4.86 3.48 -2.33
CA ALA A 91 -3.83 2.98 -1.42
C ALA A 91 -3.50 3.98 -0.32
N PHE A 92 -3.33 5.26 -0.70
CA PHE A 92 -3.07 6.34 0.23
C PHE A 92 -4.18 6.45 1.28
N LEU A 93 -5.44 6.59 0.83
CA LEU A 93 -6.60 6.72 1.70
C LEU A 93 -6.80 5.46 2.57
N GLY A 94 -6.59 4.27 2.00
CA GLY A 94 -6.71 3.02 2.74
C GLY A 94 -5.75 2.96 3.92
N VAL A 95 -4.47 3.24 3.69
CA VAL A 95 -3.43 3.24 4.74
C VAL A 95 -3.69 4.35 5.76
N THR A 96 -4.03 5.56 5.30
CA THR A 96 -4.40 6.68 6.18
C THR A 96 -5.53 6.32 7.12
N LEU A 97 -6.62 5.75 6.58
CA LEU A 97 -7.80 5.45 7.37
C LEU A 97 -7.51 4.35 8.39
N ALA A 98 -6.72 3.34 8.03
CA ALA A 98 -6.29 2.32 8.97
C ALA A 98 -5.45 2.88 10.13
N LEU A 99 -4.55 3.82 9.82
CA LEU A 99 -3.74 4.49 10.84
C LEU A 99 -4.59 5.38 11.74
N LEU A 100 -5.55 6.11 11.18
CA LEU A 100 -6.49 6.91 11.96
C LEU A 100 -7.33 6.03 12.90
N VAL A 101 -7.82 4.89 12.41
CA VAL A 101 -8.59 3.95 13.26
C VAL A 101 -7.71 3.36 14.36
N LEU A 102 -6.49 2.93 14.03
CA LEU A 102 -5.55 2.41 15.01
C LEU A 102 -5.26 3.46 16.10
N ASP A 103 -5.06 4.70 15.69
CA ASP A 103 -4.82 5.81 16.61
C ASP A 103 -6.01 6.06 17.55
N ILE A 104 -7.24 6.13 17.02
CA ILE A 104 -8.45 6.25 17.84
C ILE A 104 -8.55 5.10 18.85
N VAL A 105 -8.24 3.87 18.43
CA VAL A 105 -8.27 2.71 19.33
C VAL A 105 -7.21 2.84 20.44
N LEU A 106 -5.99 3.27 20.10
CA LEU A 106 -4.92 3.46 21.08
C LEU A 106 -5.23 4.60 22.07
N ALA A 107 -5.77 5.72 21.57
CA ALA A 107 -6.19 6.85 22.39
C ALA A 107 -7.30 6.48 23.40
N VAL A 108 -8.20 5.56 23.02
CA VAL A 108 -9.24 5.05 23.93
C VAL A 108 -8.67 4.05 24.96
N GLN A 109 -7.59 3.33 24.62
CA GLN A 109 -6.99 2.32 25.49
C GLN A 109 -5.98 2.88 26.50
N HIS A 110 -5.31 3.99 26.19
CA HIS A 110 -4.30 4.60 27.04
C HIS A 110 -4.65 6.07 27.29
N GLU A 111 -5.13 6.39 28.50
CA GLU A 111 -5.26 7.78 28.94
C GLU A 111 -3.88 8.45 28.93
N GLY A 112 -3.68 9.44 28.05
CA GLY A 112 -2.47 10.27 27.99
C GLY A 112 -1.59 10.13 26.73
N GLN A 113 -1.96 9.31 25.74
CA GLN A 113 -1.31 9.34 24.41
C GLN A 113 -1.96 10.40 23.51
N ASP A 114 -1.48 11.63 23.60
CA ASP A 114 -1.86 12.71 22.66
C ASP A 114 -1.04 12.62 21.36
N PHE A 115 -1.37 11.65 20.50
CA PHE A 115 -1.04 11.79 19.09
C PHE A 115 -2.00 12.81 18.48
N SER A 116 -1.58 14.08 18.47
CA SER A 116 -2.37 15.13 17.81
C SER A 116 -2.67 14.71 16.37
N ILE A 117 -3.89 15.00 15.88
CA ILE A 117 -4.30 14.80 14.48
C ILE A 117 -3.24 15.34 13.50
N GLY A 118 -2.50 16.38 13.91
CA GLY A 118 -1.36 16.90 13.16
C GLY A 118 -0.23 15.88 12.98
N THR A 119 0.15 15.11 13.99
CA THR A 119 1.21 14.09 13.88
C THR A 119 0.81 13.02 12.86
N ILE A 120 -0.46 12.61 12.85
CA ILE A 120 -0.98 11.61 11.91
C ILE A 120 -0.96 12.17 10.48
N LEU A 121 -1.48 13.39 10.29
CA LEU A 121 -1.58 14.04 8.98
C LEU A 121 -0.21 14.44 8.40
N PHE A 122 0.72 14.92 9.23
CA PHE A 122 1.98 15.52 8.78
C PHE A 122 3.18 14.57 8.85
N VAL A 123 3.13 13.51 9.65
CA VAL A 123 4.26 12.58 9.82
C VAL A 123 3.88 11.18 9.34
N VAL A 124 2.77 10.62 9.82
CA VAL A 124 2.43 9.22 9.55
C VAL A 124 1.88 9.04 8.12
N MET A 125 1.03 9.94 7.65
CA MET A 125 0.47 9.88 6.29
C MET A 125 1.53 10.01 5.19
N PRO A 126 2.51 10.93 5.26
CA PRO A 126 3.60 10.98 4.28
C PRO A 126 4.47 9.72 4.32
N VAL A 127 4.79 9.22 5.52
CA VAL A 127 5.73 8.10 5.69
C VAL A 127 5.12 6.77 5.24
N ALA A 128 3.83 6.54 5.48
CA ALA A 128 3.18 5.26 5.14
C ALA A 128 2.29 5.36 3.88
N GLY A 129 1.55 6.46 3.73
CA GLY A 129 0.60 6.65 2.64
C GLY A 129 1.28 6.87 1.28
N VAL A 130 2.36 7.67 1.22
CA VAL A 130 3.05 7.96 -0.06
C VAL A 130 3.71 6.70 -0.63
N PRO A 131 4.47 5.89 0.14
CA PRO A 131 5.00 4.62 -0.37
C PRO A 131 3.90 3.69 -0.85
N ALA A 132 2.78 3.59 -0.12
CA ALA A 132 1.65 2.78 -0.54
C ALA A 132 1.06 3.25 -1.89
N ALA A 133 0.94 4.56 -2.09
CA ALA A 133 0.48 5.16 -3.34
C ALA A 133 1.42 4.86 -4.52
N VAL A 134 2.73 5.00 -4.30
CA VAL A 134 3.76 4.73 -5.32
C VAL A 134 3.76 3.25 -5.72
N VAL A 135 3.71 2.35 -4.73
CA VAL A 135 3.68 0.89 -4.97
C VAL A 135 2.42 0.50 -5.72
N ALA A 136 1.26 1.02 -5.32
CA ALA A 136 0.00 0.72 -5.98
C ALA A 136 -0.04 1.24 -7.43
N GLY A 137 0.39 2.48 -7.65
CA GLY A 137 0.49 3.06 -8.99
C GLY A 137 1.47 2.29 -9.88
N GLY A 138 2.66 1.98 -9.36
CA GLY A 138 3.68 1.20 -10.06
C GLY A 138 3.22 -0.21 -10.42
N ALA A 139 2.50 -0.89 -9.51
CA ALA A 139 1.96 -2.23 -9.78
C ALA A 139 0.91 -2.21 -10.91
N VAL A 140 0.07 -1.18 -10.99
CA VAL A 140 -0.88 -1.00 -12.11
C VAL A 140 -0.16 -0.74 -13.43
N ILE A 141 0.90 0.09 -13.43
CA ILE A 141 1.71 0.36 -14.63
C ILE A 141 2.39 -0.93 -15.11
N ALA A 142 3.10 -1.62 -14.20
CA ALA A 142 3.83 -2.84 -14.51
C ALA A 142 2.91 -3.93 -15.07
N TRP A 143 1.68 -4.00 -14.56
CA TRP A 143 0.68 -4.94 -15.04
C TRP A 143 0.16 -4.59 -16.44
N GLU A 144 -0.18 -3.33 -16.70
CA GLU A 144 -0.65 -2.94 -18.04
C GLU A 144 0.46 -3.10 -19.09
N TRP A 145 1.73 -2.88 -18.72
CA TRP A 145 2.89 -3.16 -19.56
C TRP A 145 3.05 -4.65 -19.88
N ARG A 146 2.75 -5.56 -18.94
CA ARG A 146 2.73 -7.01 -19.22
C ARG A 146 1.59 -7.42 -20.16
N ARG A 147 0.49 -6.66 -20.18
CA ARG A 147 -0.69 -6.93 -21.02
C ARG A 147 -0.57 -6.40 -22.44
N LYS A 148 0.24 -5.36 -22.66
CA LYS A 148 0.60 -4.96 -24.03
C LYS A 148 1.49 -6.07 -24.60
N PRO A 149 1.01 -6.84 -25.60
CA PRO A 149 1.89 -7.75 -26.31
C PRO A 149 3.05 -6.95 -26.91
N ARG A 150 4.19 -7.61 -27.08
CA ARG A 150 5.35 -7.12 -27.84
C ARG A 150 4.94 -6.78 -29.28
N GLU A 151 4.24 -5.68 -29.52
CA GLU A 151 4.01 -5.09 -30.86
C GLU A 151 5.29 -4.47 -31.41
N THR A 152 6.38 -4.47 -30.65
CA THR A 152 7.73 -4.15 -31.09
C THR A 152 8.59 -5.41 -31.12
N ARG A 153 8.27 -6.33 -32.02
CA ARG A 153 9.31 -7.08 -32.71
C ARG A 153 9.26 -6.66 -34.18
N PRO A 154 10.30 -5.98 -34.69
CA PRO A 154 10.42 -5.72 -36.12
C PRO A 154 10.46 -7.04 -36.91
#